data_AF-A0A6M4FKP1-F1
#
_entry.id   AF-A0A6M4FKP1-F1
#
_cell.length_a   1.000
_cell.length_b   1.000
_cell.length_c   1.000
_cell.angle_alpha   90.00
_cell.angle_beta   90.00
_cell.angle_gamma   90.00
#
_symmetry.space_group_name_H-M   'P 1'
#
loop_
_entity.id
_entity.type
_entity.pdbx_description
1 polymer ?
#
loop_
_entity_poly.entity_id
_entity_poly.type
_entity_poly.pdbx_seq_one_letter_code
_entity_poly.pdbx_strand_id
1 'polypeptide(L)'
;MSELNTAEMTREQLEATANDLGVKFQANTGDDTLRGRINEALGNPEPGPTKPDQEPAKPAAKAKAKQYKIIVSTHDQDKQPVQVGVNGRMYVIERGKEVTVPAAVVEVLRNAVQDIYDPKTMKKSHVSSYPFQVKGEA
;
A
#
# COMPACT_ATOMS: atom_id res chain seq x y z
N MET A 1 -28.31 -37.15 9.10
CA MET A 1 -27.01 -36.54 9.43
C MET A 1 -27.29 -35.11 9.78
N SER A 2 -26.89 -34.65 10.97
CA SER A 2 -27.22 -33.32 11.46
C SER A 2 -26.40 -32.28 10.71
N GLU A 3 -27.06 -31.43 9.92
CA GLU A 3 -26.48 -30.21 9.37
C GLU A 3 -26.12 -29.29 10.54
N LEU A 4 -24.85 -29.25 10.91
CA LEU A 4 -24.34 -28.29 11.89
C LEU A 4 -24.38 -26.90 11.27
N ASN A 5 -25.44 -26.15 11.58
CA ASN A 5 -25.57 -24.75 11.19
C ASN A 5 -24.58 -23.88 11.98
N THR A 6 -23.36 -23.74 11.46
CA THR A 6 -22.32 -22.84 12.02
C THR A 6 -22.72 -21.36 12.06
N ALA A 7 -23.83 -21.00 11.38
CA ALA A 7 -24.42 -19.67 11.38
C ALA A 7 -25.11 -19.27 12.71
N GLU A 8 -25.59 -20.24 13.50
CA GLU A 8 -26.32 -19.97 14.75
C GLU A 8 -25.46 -20.22 16.01
N MET A 9 -24.26 -20.78 15.84
CA MET A 9 -23.36 -21.08 16.96
C MET A 9 -22.78 -19.81 17.57
N THR A 10 -22.68 -19.80 18.91
CA THR A 10 -22.00 -18.73 19.67
C THR A 10 -20.48 -18.83 19.48
N ARG A 11 -19.77 -17.73 19.75
CA ARG A 11 -18.30 -17.65 19.61
C ARG A 11 -17.55 -18.81 20.27
N GLU A 12 -17.94 -19.16 21.48
CA GLU A 12 -17.33 -20.24 22.26
C GLU A 12 -17.49 -21.62 21.58
N GLN A 13 -18.64 -21.86 20.95
CA GLN A 13 -18.91 -23.11 20.24
C GLN A 13 -18.13 -23.20 18.93
N LEU A 14 -17.92 -22.06 18.26
CA LEU A 14 -17.10 -21.98 17.05
C LEU A 14 -15.62 -22.22 17.40
N GLU A 15 -15.14 -21.68 18.52
CA GLU A 15 -13.78 -21.89 19.00
C GLU A 15 -13.53 -23.36 19.42
N ALA A 16 -14.48 -23.99 20.11
CA ALA A 16 -14.43 -25.42 20.43
C ALA A 16 -14.39 -26.28 19.15
N THR A 17 -15.30 -26.02 18.21
CA THR A 17 -15.37 -26.75 16.92
C THR A 17 -14.09 -26.55 16.10
N ALA A 18 -13.52 -25.34 16.07
CA ALA A 18 -12.27 -25.07 15.38
C ALA A 18 -11.07 -25.80 16.04
N ASN A 19 -11.04 -25.90 17.36
CA ASN A 19 -10.01 -26.66 18.08
C ASN A 19 -10.14 -28.17 17.83
N ASP A 20 -11.37 -28.71 17.84
CA ASP A 20 -11.64 -30.12 17.55
C ASP A 20 -11.28 -30.48 16.09
N LEU A 21 -11.50 -29.55 15.16
CA LEU A 21 -11.11 -29.68 13.75
C LEU A 21 -9.62 -29.36 13.50
N GLY A 22 -8.86 -28.97 14.52
CA GLY A 22 -7.43 -28.66 14.41
C GLY A 22 -7.11 -27.38 13.64
N VAL A 23 -8.09 -26.48 13.45
CA VAL A 23 -7.94 -25.20 12.77
C VAL A 23 -7.26 -24.21 13.71
N LYS A 24 -6.06 -23.75 13.36
CA LYS A 24 -5.35 -22.72 14.13
C LYS A 24 -6.05 -21.37 13.97
N PHE A 25 -6.55 -20.80 15.07
CA PHE A 25 -7.09 -19.44 15.13
C PHE A 25 -6.45 -18.63 16.25
N GLN A 26 -6.46 -17.31 16.12
CA GLN A 26 -5.99 -16.38 17.15
C GLN A 26 -7.19 -15.84 17.94
N ALA A 27 -7.03 -15.52 19.23
CA ALA A 27 -8.12 -15.03 20.09
C ALA A 27 -8.79 -13.73 19.59
N ASN A 28 -8.12 -12.98 18.71
CA ASN A 28 -8.66 -11.76 18.09
C ASN A 28 -9.34 -12.02 16.73
N THR A 29 -9.55 -13.28 16.34
CA THR A 29 -10.21 -13.63 15.08
C THR A 29 -11.72 -13.37 15.21
N GLY A 30 -12.28 -12.58 14.30
CA GLY A 30 -13.72 -12.30 14.28
C GLY A 30 -14.55 -13.54 13.96
N ASP A 31 -15.75 -13.61 14.52
CA ASP A 31 -16.68 -14.75 14.42
C ASP A 31 -16.91 -15.20 12.97
N ASP A 32 -17.10 -14.26 12.03
CA ASP A 32 -17.26 -14.54 10.60
C ASP A 32 -16.04 -15.23 9.97
N THR A 33 -14.84 -14.86 10.39
CA THR A 33 -13.60 -15.48 9.89
C THR A 33 -13.40 -16.87 10.47
N LEU A 34 -13.83 -17.08 11.72
CA LEU A 34 -13.80 -18.39 12.36
C LEU A 34 -14.78 -19.35 11.67
N ARG A 35 -16.03 -18.91 11.44
CA ARG A 35 -17.05 -19.65 10.71
C ARG A 35 -16.57 -20.05 9.32
N GLY A 36 -15.98 -19.11 8.58
CA GLY A 36 -15.43 -19.38 7.26
C GLY A 36 -14.35 -20.47 7.28
N ARG A 37 -13.44 -20.46 8.26
CA ARG A 37 -12.38 -21.49 8.37
C ARG A 37 -12.91 -22.86 8.82
N ILE A 38 -13.92 -22.88 9.69
CA ILE A 38 -14.59 -24.11 10.13
C ILE A 38 -15.34 -24.75 8.94
N ASN A 39 -16.05 -23.95 8.16
CA ASN A 39 -16.77 -24.43 6.97
C ASN A 39 -15.81 -24.89 5.87
N GLU A 40 -14.65 -24.23 5.72
CA GLU A 40 -13.56 -24.65 4.82
C GLU A 40 -12.98 -26.01 5.23
N ALA A 41 -12.80 -26.26 6.54
CA ALA A 41 -12.36 -27.56 7.06
C ALA A 41 -13.42 -28.67 6.92
N LEU A 42 -14.71 -28.33 6.94
CA LEU A 42 -15.83 -29.26 6.77
C LEU A 42 -16.17 -29.57 5.30
N GLY A 43 -15.47 -28.95 4.33
CA GLY A 43 -15.56 -29.31 2.91
C GLY A 43 -16.84 -28.87 2.20
N ASN A 44 -17.62 -27.95 2.76
CA ASN A 44 -18.84 -27.42 2.15
C ASN A 44 -18.66 -25.93 1.79
N PRO A 45 -18.31 -25.60 0.53
CA PRO A 45 -18.08 -24.22 0.13
C PRO A 45 -19.41 -23.52 -0.15
N GLU A 46 -20.14 -23.15 0.91
CA GLU A 46 -21.10 -22.05 0.76
C GLU A 46 -20.33 -20.73 0.61
N PRO A 47 -20.86 -19.76 -0.18
CA PRO A 47 -20.22 -18.48 -0.42
C PRO A 47 -20.33 -17.60 0.83
N GLY A 48 -19.52 -17.91 1.84
CA GLY A 48 -19.26 -17.02 2.96
C GLY A 48 -18.57 -15.74 2.47
N PRO A 49 -18.79 -14.61 3.16
CA PRO A 49 -18.24 -13.33 2.76
C PRO A 49 -16.73 -13.44 2.66
N THR A 50 -16.23 -13.04 1.51
CA THR A 50 -14.82 -12.93 1.19
C THR A 50 -14.14 -12.20 2.36
N LYS A 51 -13.19 -12.88 3.01
CA LYS A 51 -12.25 -12.27 3.96
C LYS A 51 -11.85 -10.89 3.40
N PRO A 52 -11.88 -9.79 4.16
CA PRO A 52 -11.06 -8.65 3.81
C PRO A 52 -9.62 -9.12 3.98
N ASP A 53 -9.08 -9.68 2.90
CA ASP A 53 -7.66 -9.67 2.63
C ASP A 53 -7.19 -8.28 3.02
N GLN A 54 -6.31 -8.20 4.01
CA GLN A 54 -5.40 -7.07 4.15
C GLN A 54 -4.40 -7.15 2.99
N GLU A 55 -4.90 -7.14 1.76
CA GLU A 55 -4.20 -6.66 0.60
C GLU A 55 -4.34 -5.13 0.71
N PRO A 56 -3.25 -4.35 0.81
CA PRO A 56 -3.36 -2.90 0.79
C PRO A 56 -4.16 -2.52 -0.44
N ALA A 57 -5.35 -1.96 -0.21
CA ALA A 57 -6.40 -1.70 -1.17
C ALA A 57 -5.83 -1.45 -2.57
N LYS A 58 -5.94 -2.47 -3.44
CA LYS A 58 -5.68 -2.33 -4.86
C LYS A 58 -6.65 -1.26 -5.36
N PRO A 59 -6.20 -0.04 -5.70
CA PRO A 59 -7.13 0.95 -6.18
C PRO A 59 -7.60 0.46 -7.53
N ALA A 60 -8.92 0.46 -7.72
CA ALA A 60 -9.62 0.22 -8.97
C ALA A 60 -8.75 0.56 -10.18
N ALA A 61 -8.66 -0.39 -11.10
CA ALA A 61 -7.89 -0.33 -12.33
C ALA A 61 -8.17 0.98 -13.10
N LYS A 62 -7.43 2.04 -12.77
CA LYS A 62 -7.18 3.14 -13.68
C LYS A 62 -6.11 2.63 -14.62
N ALA A 63 -6.39 2.73 -15.92
CA ALA A 63 -5.52 2.35 -17.04
C ALA A 63 -4.04 2.42 -16.64
N LYS A 64 -3.30 1.30 -16.81
CA LYS A 64 -1.89 1.11 -16.42
C LYS A 64 -1.10 2.41 -16.59
N ALA A 65 -1.04 3.22 -15.53
CA ALA A 65 -0.35 4.50 -15.60
C ALA A 65 1.14 4.16 -15.68
N LYS A 66 1.83 4.71 -16.68
CA LYS A 66 3.26 4.46 -16.89
C LYS A 66 4.01 4.66 -15.58
N GLN A 67 4.78 3.65 -15.18
CA GLN A 67 5.58 3.67 -13.97
C GLN A 67 7.03 3.88 -14.34
N TYR A 68 7.75 4.66 -13.54
CA TYR A 68 9.16 4.95 -13.74
C TYR A 68 9.93 4.60 -12.48
N LYS A 69 11.11 4.02 -12.66
CA LYS A 69 12.10 3.89 -11.59
C LYS A 69 12.90 5.18 -11.51
N ILE A 70 12.83 5.85 -10.37
CA ILE A 70 13.59 7.08 -10.11
C ILE A 70 14.53 6.90 -8.92
N ILE A 71 15.61 7.66 -8.94
CA ILE A 71 16.49 7.86 -7.79
C ILE A 71 16.56 9.35 -7.53
N VAL A 72 16.14 9.77 -6.34
CA VAL A 72 16.33 11.15 -5.87
C VAL A 72 17.71 11.27 -5.24
N SER A 73 18.51 12.24 -5.66
CA SER A 73 19.86 12.43 -5.13
C SER A 73 19.84 12.77 -3.64
N THR A 74 20.78 12.18 -2.89
CA THR A 74 21.06 12.54 -1.50
C THR A 74 21.98 13.75 -1.46
N HIS A 75 21.61 14.78 -0.70
CA HIS A 75 22.52 15.87 -0.35
C HIS A 75 22.97 15.67 1.09
N ASP A 76 24.22 16.01 1.40
CA ASP A 76 24.80 15.80 2.74
C ASP A 76 24.01 16.50 3.86
N GLN A 77 23.40 17.65 3.53
CA GLN A 77 22.59 18.47 4.44
C GLN A 77 21.12 18.05 4.50
N ASP A 78 20.61 17.27 3.53
CA ASP A 78 19.19 16.94 3.41
C ASP A 78 18.97 15.44 3.21
N LYS A 79 18.80 14.76 4.33
CA LYS A 79 18.52 13.31 4.42
C LYS A 79 17.03 12.99 4.54
N GLN A 80 16.18 14.01 4.62
CA GLN A 80 14.74 13.82 4.78
C GLN A 80 14.12 13.22 3.49
N PRO A 81 13.16 12.29 3.63
CA PRO A 81 12.44 11.73 2.49
C PRO A 81 11.59 12.80 1.80
N VAL A 82 11.40 12.65 0.49
CA VAL A 82 10.61 13.59 -0.31
C VAL A 82 9.15 13.16 -0.32
N GLN A 83 8.25 14.00 0.18
CA GLN A 83 6.82 13.75 0.16
C GLN A 83 6.18 14.45 -1.05
N VAL A 84 5.48 13.69 -1.89
CA VAL A 84 4.83 14.17 -3.11
C VAL A 84 3.35 13.84 -3.08
N GLY A 85 2.49 14.86 -3.20
CA GLY A 85 1.05 14.70 -3.33
C GLY A 85 0.60 14.76 -4.78
N VAL A 86 -0.12 13.74 -5.26
CA VAL A 86 -0.74 13.72 -6.59
C VAL A 86 -2.21 13.33 -6.46
N ASN A 87 -3.13 14.21 -6.86
CA ASN A 87 -4.57 13.96 -6.86
C ASN A 87 -5.09 13.34 -5.53
N GLY A 88 -4.65 13.89 -4.40
CA GLY A 88 -5.04 13.43 -3.05
C GLY A 88 -4.33 12.17 -2.55
N ARG A 89 -3.40 11.59 -3.32
CA ARG A 89 -2.54 10.49 -2.88
C ARG A 89 -1.16 11.03 -2.50
N MET A 90 -0.67 10.66 -1.33
CA MET A 90 0.67 11.01 -0.87
C MET A 90 1.65 9.87 -1.14
N TYR A 91 2.81 10.22 -1.67
CA TYR A 91 3.93 9.34 -1.94
C TYR A 91 5.13 9.81 -1.13
N VAL A 92 5.76 8.90 -0.39
CA VAL A 92 6.98 9.18 0.35
C VAL A 92 8.12 8.49 -0.37
N ILE A 93 9.06 9.27 -0.90
CA ILE A 93 10.18 8.81 -1.71
C ILE A 93 11.46 8.92 -0.89
N GLU A 94 12.09 7.78 -0.60
CA GLU A 94 13.37 7.75 0.09
C GLU A 94 14.50 8.19 -0.86
N ARG A 95 15.36 9.10 -0.39
CA ARG A 95 16.50 9.57 -1.18
C ARG A 95 17.57 8.47 -1.31
N GLY A 96 18.25 8.43 -2.45
CA GLY A 96 19.35 7.50 -2.72
C GLY A 96 18.91 6.06 -3.01
N LYS A 97 17.61 5.76 -2.96
CA LYS A 97 17.06 4.45 -3.31
C LYS A 97 16.31 4.49 -4.63
N GLU A 98 16.27 3.35 -5.30
CA GLU A 98 15.41 3.15 -6.47
C GLU A 98 13.97 2.98 -6.03
N VAL A 99 13.12 3.93 -6.41
CA VAL A 99 11.69 3.91 -6.09
C VAL A 99 10.88 3.90 -7.38
N THR A 100 9.91 2.99 -7.45
CA THR A 100 8.97 2.94 -8.58
C THR A 100 7.81 3.88 -8.31
N VAL A 101 7.63 4.88 -9.17
CA VAL A 101 6.61 5.92 -9.04
C VAL A 101 5.82 6.08 -10.34
N PRO A 102 4.55 6.51 -10.28
CA PRO A 102 3.79 6.81 -11.50
C PRO A 102 4.34 8.05 -12.22
N ALA A 103 4.10 8.14 -13.54
CA ALA A 103 4.51 9.27 -14.38
C ALA A 103 4.13 10.64 -13.80
N ALA A 104 2.94 10.75 -13.20
CA ALA A 104 2.48 11.98 -12.59
C ALA A 104 3.39 12.47 -11.45
N VAL A 105 3.99 11.57 -10.67
CA VAL A 105 4.96 11.93 -9.62
C VAL A 105 6.25 12.46 -10.23
N VAL A 106 6.70 11.88 -11.36
CA VAL A 106 7.88 12.35 -12.09
C VAL A 106 7.64 13.77 -12.63
N GLU A 107 6.46 14.05 -13.17
CA GLU A 107 6.10 15.39 -13.64
C GLU A 107 6.12 16.42 -12.51
N VAL A 108 5.60 16.07 -11.33
CA VAL A 108 5.69 16.95 -10.15
C VAL A 108 7.14 17.23 -9.78
N LEU A 109 8.01 16.22 -9.78
CA LEU A 109 9.44 16.40 -9.48
C LEU A 109 10.15 17.26 -10.53
N ARG A 110 9.75 17.20 -11.82
CA ARG A 110 10.29 18.08 -12.87
C ARG A 110 9.88 19.53 -12.66
N ASN A 111 8.65 19.76 -12.22
CA ASN A 111 8.10 21.09 -11.99
C ASN A 111 8.48 21.67 -10.63
N ALA A 112 9.07 20.86 -9.73
CA ALA A 112 9.60 21.30 -8.46
C ALA A 112 10.90 22.09 -8.66
N VAL A 113 10.75 23.40 -8.90
CA VAL A 113 11.84 24.35 -9.15
C VAL A 113 11.85 25.40 -8.04
N GLN A 114 13.05 25.73 -7.58
CA GLN A 114 13.33 26.81 -6.64
C GLN A 114 13.96 27.98 -7.38
N ASP A 115 13.45 29.17 -7.07
CA ASP A 115 13.99 30.43 -7.53
C ASP A 115 15.05 30.91 -6.55
N ILE A 116 16.32 30.84 -6.94
CA ILE A 116 17.45 31.31 -6.15
C ILE A 116 17.89 32.67 -6.71
N TYR A 117 17.97 33.68 -5.84
CA TYR A 117 18.50 34.98 -6.20
C TYR A 117 19.98 35.06 -5.79
N ASP A 118 20.83 35.45 -6.74
CA ASP A 118 22.23 35.72 -6.42
C ASP A 118 22.36 37.04 -5.65
N PRO A 119 22.96 37.04 -4.45
CA PRO A 119 22.99 38.21 -3.58
C PRO A 119 23.81 39.38 -4.12
N LYS A 120 24.68 39.14 -5.12
CA LYS A 120 25.56 40.16 -5.70
C LYS A 120 25.02 40.77 -7.00
N THR A 121 24.25 40.01 -7.77
CA THR A 121 23.82 40.41 -9.12
C THR A 121 22.30 40.56 -9.21
N MET A 122 21.55 40.18 -8.16
CA MET A 122 20.08 40.15 -8.12
C MET A 122 19.46 39.36 -9.29
N LYS A 123 20.24 38.47 -9.91
CA LYS A 123 19.79 37.61 -11.01
C LYS A 123 19.06 36.40 -10.44
N LYS A 124 17.97 36.02 -11.10
CA LYS A 124 17.14 34.88 -10.76
C LYS A 124 17.65 33.64 -11.48
N SER A 125 17.94 32.59 -10.72
CA SER A 125 18.34 31.28 -11.20
C SER A 125 17.29 30.24 -10.84
N HIS A 126 16.86 29.46 -11.82
CA HIS A 126 15.90 28.38 -11.64
C HIS A 126 16.65 27.07 -11.42
N VAL A 127 16.55 26.50 -10.21
CA VAL A 127 17.22 25.24 -9.86
C VAL A 127 16.19 24.23 -9.40
N SER A 128 16.30 22.97 -9.84
CA SER A 128 15.40 21.91 -9.39
C SER A 128 15.55 21.68 -7.88
N SER A 129 14.45 21.75 -7.12
CA SER A 129 14.45 21.57 -5.67
C SER A 129 14.84 20.14 -5.27
N TYR A 130 14.47 19.17 -6.11
CA TYR A 130 14.76 17.76 -5.90
C TYR A 130 15.45 17.17 -7.13
N PRO A 131 16.79 17.24 -7.23
CA PRO A 131 17.51 16.59 -8.33
C PRO A 131 17.25 15.08 -8.31
N PHE A 132 16.80 14.54 -9.45
CA PHE A 132 16.47 13.13 -9.58
C PHE A 132 16.94 12.59 -10.94
N GLN A 133 17.12 11.27 -11.02
CA GLN A 133 17.48 10.55 -12.23
C GLN A 133 16.43 9.47 -12.53
N VAL A 134 16.02 9.36 -13.79
CA VAL A 134 15.13 8.30 -14.27
C VAL A 134 15.98 7.14 -14.78
N LYS A 135 15.80 5.95 -14.19
CA LYS A 135 16.54 4.73 -14.56
C LYS A 135 15.85 3.90 -15.64
N GLY A 136 14.54 4.05 -15.82
CA GLY A 136 13.77 3.36 -16.86
C GLY A 136 12.27 3.30 -16.55
N GLU A 137 11.49 2.82 -17.53
CA GLU A 137 10.07 2.46 -17.36
C GLU A 137 9.99 1.08 -16.65
N ALA A 138 9.04 0.94 -15.71
CA ALA A 138 8.87 -0.25 -14.88
C ALA A 138 7.73 -1.14 -15.37
#